data_AF-C7H6K3-F1
#
_entry.id   AF-C7H6K3-F1
#
_cell.length_a   1.000
_cell.length_b   1.000
_cell.length_c   1.000
_cell.angle_alpha   90.00
_cell.angle_beta   90.00
_cell.angle_gamma   90.00
#
_symmetry.space_group_name_H-M   'P 1'
#
loop_
_entity.id
_entity.type
_entity.pdbx_description
1 polymer ?
#
loop_
_entity_poly.entity_id
_entity_poly.type
_entity_poly.pdbx_seq_one_letter_code
_entity_poly.pdbx_strand_id
1 'polypeptide(L)'
;MKYKTMKQKEYMPGVNRVNTYLDDRFLKKVLNQHGAFLVGDDPYEVEIVSKTDAIIRGKNSNFYEAVIDEFRFYAEHITNFWDETNNLVKTYPAVELVKIPMAEIQPSQFYVDEIKKQAVSDFVHTEEDLIIPLVNWEGHNVSVDGHTRLFVAAEKGIQNVYGFYTEAGDYVRDFAAEAIKRNIVSPYQLIEVKHEDYEKLWFAFCDEYFSSK
;
A
#
# COMPACT_ATOMS: atom_id res chain seq x y z
N MET A 1 46.83 17.72 17.18
CA MET A 1 46.32 17.04 15.97
C MET A 1 44.89 16.60 16.27
N LYS A 2 43.92 17.03 15.45
CA LYS A 2 42.48 17.05 15.77
C LYS A 2 41.91 15.62 15.88
N TYR A 3 41.38 15.26 17.04
CA TYR A 3 40.42 14.15 17.15
C TYR A 3 39.10 14.64 16.54
N LYS A 4 38.82 14.23 15.30
CA LYS A 4 37.49 14.35 14.70
C LYS A 4 36.58 13.36 15.41
N THR A 5 35.52 13.91 15.99
CA THR A 5 34.35 13.25 16.55
C THR A 5 33.84 12.15 15.61
N MET A 6 33.94 10.89 16.06
CA MET A 6 33.06 9.84 15.57
C MET A 6 31.67 10.17 16.10
N LYS A 7 30.80 10.72 15.24
CA LYS A 7 29.37 10.76 15.52
C LYS A 7 28.96 9.30 15.79
N GLN A 8 28.42 9.04 16.98
CA GLN A 8 27.68 7.82 17.25
C GLN A 8 26.69 7.64 16.10
N LYS A 9 26.82 6.54 15.33
CA LYS A 9 25.70 6.03 14.56
C LYS A 9 24.66 5.65 15.60
N GLU A 10 23.72 6.55 15.86
CA GLU A 10 22.53 6.23 16.63
C GLU A 10 21.92 4.97 16.02
N TYR A 11 21.62 4.01 16.87
CA TYR A 11 20.84 2.83 16.51
C TYR A 11 19.50 3.37 15.99
N MET A 12 19.28 3.37 14.67
CA MET A 12 18.00 3.81 14.12
C MET A 12 16.94 2.81 14.62
N PRO A 13 15.92 3.26 15.37
CA PRO A 13 14.83 2.39 15.76
C PRO A 13 14.15 1.86 14.49
N GLY A 14 13.66 0.62 14.53
CA GLY A 14 12.85 0.09 13.42
C GLY A 14 11.62 0.97 13.19
N VAL A 15 11.25 1.15 11.92
CA VAL A 15 10.00 1.80 11.52
C VAL A 15 8.93 0.73 11.46
N ASN A 16 7.83 0.91 12.20
CA ASN A 16 6.72 -0.03 12.21
C ASN A 16 5.48 0.64 11.63
N ARG A 17 4.90 0.06 10.59
CA ARG A 17 3.61 0.51 10.05
C ARG A 17 2.46 0.13 10.99
N VAL A 18 1.55 1.07 11.21
CA VAL A 18 0.34 0.86 12.00
C VAL A 18 -0.75 0.32 11.07
N ASN A 19 -1.20 -0.91 11.35
CA ASN A 19 -2.19 -1.61 10.51
C ASN A 19 -3.64 -1.51 11.02
N THR A 20 -3.86 -0.92 12.20
CA THR A 20 -5.20 -0.62 12.72
C THR A 20 -5.72 0.70 12.16
N TYR A 21 -7.05 0.85 12.08
CA TYR A 21 -7.70 2.09 11.65
C TYR A 21 -8.25 2.92 12.82
N LEU A 22 -7.92 2.55 14.06
CA LEU A 22 -8.53 3.09 15.29
C LEU A 22 -7.53 3.75 16.25
N ASP A 23 -6.27 3.89 15.83
CA ASP A 23 -5.22 4.48 16.67
C ASP A 23 -5.39 6.00 16.77
N ASP A 24 -5.69 6.50 17.96
CA ASP A 24 -6.02 7.91 18.21
C ASP A 24 -4.83 8.87 18.12
N ARG A 25 -3.60 8.35 18.00
CA ARG A 25 -2.39 9.13 17.76
C ARG A 25 -2.31 9.70 16.34
N PHE A 26 -3.13 9.19 15.42
CA PHE A 26 -3.07 9.52 14.00
C PHE A 26 -4.38 10.09 13.48
N LEU A 27 -4.28 10.92 12.45
CA LEU A 27 -5.42 11.41 11.69
C LEU A 27 -6.12 10.23 11.00
N LYS A 28 -7.45 10.20 11.11
CA LYS A 28 -8.26 9.14 10.49
C LYS A 28 -8.01 8.96 9.00
N LYS A 29 -7.83 10.07 8.26
CA LYS A 29 -7.49 10.04 6.84
C LYS A 29 -6.14 9.37 6.55
N VAL A 30 -5.15 9.57 7.42
CA VAL A 30 -3.81 8.96 7.28
C VAL A 30 -3.89 7.46 7.55
N LEU A 31 -4.64 7.04 8.58
CA LEU A 31 -4.89 5.62 8.86
C LEU A 31 -5.58 4.93 7.68
N ASN A 32 -6.60 5.56 7.10
CA ASN A 32 -7.34 5.00 5.95
C ASN A 32 -6.48 4.88 4.68
N GLN A 33 -5.46 5.75 4.53
CA GLN A 33 -4.44 5.67 3.48
C GLN A 33 -3.27 4.74 3.83
N HIS A 34 -3.28 4.14 5.03
CA HIS A 34 -2.17 3.41 5.61
C HIS A 34 -0.83 4.18 5.70
N GLY A 35 -0.91 5.48 5.91
CA GLY A 35 0.24 6.35 6.07
C GLY A 35 0.76 6.48 7.51
N ALA A 36 0.34 5.63 8.44
CA ALA A 36 0.67 5.74 9.87
C ALA A 36 1.85 4.83 10.24
N PHE A 37 2.87 5.41 10.88
CA PHE A 37 4.10 4.73 11.26
C PHE A 37 4.55 5.10 12.68
N LEU A 38 5.29 4.20 13.32
CA LEU A 38 5.93 4.39 14.61
C LEU A 38 7.44 4.20 14.48
N VAL A 39 8.20 5.13 15.05
CA VAL A 39 9.65 4.99 15.24
C VAL A 39 9.90 4.93 16.73
N GLY A 40 10.10 3.72 17.26
CA GLY A 40 9.88 3.48 18.68
C GLY A 40 8.41 3.70 19.03
N ASP A 41 8.12 4.63 19.94
CA ASP A 41 6.75 5.01 20.32
C ASP A 41 6.28 6.33 19.68
N ASP A 42 7.17 7.05 18.99
CA ASP A 42 6.86 8.36 18.39
C ASP A 42 6.07 8.17 17.07
N PRO A 43 4.91 8.84 16.89
CA PRO A 43 4.09 8.74 15.69
C PRO A 43 4.62 9.56 14.52
N TYR A 44 4.53 8.99 13.32
CA TYR A 44 4.82 9.62 12.04
C TYR A 44 3.68 9.36 11.05
N GLU A 45 3.34 10.39 10.29
CA GLU A 45 2.28 10.35 9.28
C GLU A 45 2.86 10.62 7.90
N VAL A 46 2.38 9.87 6.91
CA VAL A 46 2.59 10.12 5.49
C VAL A 46 1.22 10.22 4.84
N GLU A 47 0.77 11.45 4.58
CA GLU A 47 -0.52 11.72 3.94
C GLU A 47 -0.35 11.85 2.44
N ILE A 48 -1.00 10.98 1.67
CA ILE A 48 -1.08 11.11 0.22
C ILE A 48 -2.01 12.27 -0.12
N VAL A 49 -1.50 13.25 -0.86
CA VAL A 49 -2.24 14.47 -1.26
C VAL A 49 -2.41 14.59 -2.77
N SER A 50 -1.67 13.80 -3.55
CA SER A 50 -1.80 13.70 -5.01
C SER A 50 -1.34 12.32 -5.50
N LYS A 51 -1.37 12.09 -6.81
CA LYS A 51 -0.82 10.87 -7.44
C LYS A 51 0.68 10.66 -7.18
N THR A 52 1.42 11.71 -6.89
CA THR A 52 2.89 11.68 -6.80
C THR A 52 3.42 12.28 -5.52
N ASP A 53 2.56 12.89 -4.71
CA ASP A 53 2.96 13.75 -3.60
C ASP A 53 2.34 13.27 -2.29
N ALA A 54 3.17 13.28 -1.24
CA ALA A 54 2.73 13.07 0.12
C ALA A 54 3.32 14.12 1.07
N ILE A 55 2.61 14.39 2.16
CA ILE A 55 3.08 15.21 3.27
C ILE A 55 3.53 14.28 4.40
N ILE A 56 4.78 14.42 4.84
CA ILE A 56 5.32 13.73 6.01
C ILE A 56 5.28 14.62 7.25
N ARG A 57 4.85 14.05 8.37
CA ARG A 57 4.79 14.70 9.68
C ARG A 57 5.32 13.78 10.76
N GLY A 58 5.89 14.37 11.81
CA GLY A 58 6.36 13.65 12.97
C GLY A 58 7.28 14.51 13.82
N LYS A 59 7.57 14.05 15.03
CA LYS A 59 8.26 14.85 16.04
C LYS A 59 9.73 15.16 15.67
N ASN A 60 10.42 14.23 15.02
CA ASN A 60 11.84 14.34 14.71
C ASN A 60 12.12 14.05 13.22
N SER A 61 12.43 15.09 12.47
CA SER A 61 12.70 15.00 11.03
C SER A 61 13.91 14.14 10.66
N ASN A 62 14.80 13.81 11.61
CA ASN A 62 15.89 12.86 11.38
C ASN A 62 15.40 11.45 11.00
N PHE A 63 14.14 11.12 11.30
CA PHE A 63 13.55 9.82 10.94
C PHE A 63 12.66 9.87 9.68
N TYR A 64 12.46 11.04 9.08
CA TYR A 64 11.61 11.18 7.89
C TYR A 64 12.07 10.28 6.77
N GLU A 65 13.37 10.21 6.51
CA GLU A 65 13.90 9.37 5.44
C GLU A 65 13.56 7.89 5.63
N ALA A 66 13.73 7.35 6.84
CA ALA A 66 13.41 5.96 7.14
C ALA A 66 11.91 5.66 7.01
N VAL A 67 11.05 6.59 7.45
CA VAL A 67 9.60 6.47 7.31
C VAL A 67 9.18 6.54 5.84
N ILE A 68 9.77 7.44 5.06
CA ILE A 68 9.52 7.55 3.61
C ILE A 68 9.92 6.26 2.90
N ASP A 69 11.08 5.70 3.22
CA ASP A 69 11.58 4.47 2.60
C ASP A 69 10.63 3.29 2.88
N GLU A 70 10.19 3.13 4.13
CA GLU A 70 9.22 2.11 4.53
C GLU A 70 7.85 2.32 3.86
N PHE A 71 7.36 3.57 3.80
CA PHE A 71 6.12 3.90 3.13
C PHE A 71 6.16 3.58 1.62
N ARG A 72 7.27 3.93 0.94
CA ARG A 72 7.41 3.74 -0.50
C ARG A 72 7.47 2.29 -0.93
N PHE A 73 7.80 1.35 -0.04
CA PHE A 73 7.67 -0.07 -0.31
C PHE A 73 6.24 -0.44 -0.78
N TYR A 74 5.22 0.27 -0.29
CA TYR A 74 3.81 0.03 -0.65
C TYR A 74 3.25 1.03 -1.68
N ALA A 75 3.91 2.19 -1.83
CA ALA A 75 3.41 3.33 -2.59
C ALA A 75 4.50 3.97 -3.47
N GLU A 76 5.17 3.16 -4.28
CA GLU A 76 6.33 3.57 -5.08
C GLU A 76 6.07 4.80 -5.98
N HIS A 77 4.84 4.92 -6.49
CA HIS A 77 4.34 6.06 -7.26
C HIS A 77 4.44 7.42 -6.56
N ILE A 78 4.46 7.46 -5.23
CA ILE A 78 4.71 8.68 -4.48
C ILE A 78 6.20 8.97 -4.54
N THR A 79 6.53 10.04 -5.25
CA THR A 79 7.89 10.41 -5.60
C THR A 79 8.33 11.73 -4.98
N ASN A 80 7.41 12.54 -4.46
CA ASN A 80 7.71 13.80 -3.78
C ASN A 80 7.15 13.79 -2.36
N PHE A 81 8.01 14.11 -1.39
CA PHE A 81 7.65 14.16 0.02
C PHE A 81 7.92 15.55 0.57
N TRP A 82 6.89 16.16 1.14
CA TRP A 82 6.90 17.52 1.66
C TRP A 82 6.72 17.50 3.17
N ASP A 83 7.29 18.45 3.90
CA ASP A 83 6.94 18.66 5.31
C ASP A 83 5.69 19.55 5.44
N GLU A 84 5.21 19.72 6.68
CA GLU A 84 4.04 20.55 7.00
C GLU A 84 4.22 22.06 6.68
N THR A 85 5.45 22.49 6.40
CA THR A 85 5.79 23.86 6.01
C THR A 85 6.03 24.01 4.50
N ASN A 86 5.67 22.99 3.70
CA ASN A 86 5.86 22.89 2.25
C ASN A 86 7.33 22.88 1.79
N ASN A 87 8.27 22.46 2.63
CA ASN A 87 9.63 22.18 2.15
C ASN A 87 9.70 20.78 1.56
N LEU A 88 10.39 20.63 0.44
CA LEU A 88 10.69 19.33 -0.14
C LEU A 88 11.69 18.58 0.75
N VAL A 89 11.27 17.45 1.31
CA VAL A 89 12.07 16.58 2.17
C VAL A 89 12.87 15.57 1.35
N LYS A 90 12.21 14.88 0.42
CA LYS A 90 12.82 13.84 -0.42
C LYS A 90 12.10 13.76 -1.77
N THR A 91 12.85 13.48 -2.82
CA THR A 91 12.32 13.23 -4.17
C THR A 91 12.95 11.99 -4.79
N TYR A 92 12.19 11.29 -5.63
CA TYR A 92 12.58 10.08 -6.33
C TYR A 92 12.37 10.24 -7.84
N PRO A 93 12.99 9.37 -8.68
CA PRO A 93 12.66 9.32 -10.10
C PRO A 93 11.16 9.16 -10.31
N ALA A 94 10.62 9.84 -11.32
CA ALA A 94 9.22 9.74 -11.68
C ALA A 94 8.85 8.29 -12.02
N VAL A 95 7.70 7.84 -11.53
CA VAL A 95 7.11 6.54 -11.84
C VAL A 95 6.01 6.76 -12.88
N GLU A 96 6.08 6.02 -13.98
CA GLU A 96 5.05 6.09 -15.02
C GLU A 96 3.75 5.46 -14.52
N LEU A 97 2.65 6.19 -14.68
CA LEU A 97 1.31 5.73 -14.36
C LEU A 97 0.56 5.41 -15.65
N VAL A 98 0.01 4.20 -15.73
CA VAL A 98 -0.83 3.74 -16.84
C VAL A 98 -2.27 3.66 -16.38
N LYS A 99 -3.20 4.20 -17.17
CA LYS A 99 -4.63 4.07 -16.92
C LYS A 99 -5.14 2.77 -17.54
N ILE A 100 -5.72 1.89 -16.74
CA ILE A 100 -6.13 0.55 -17.15
C ILE A 100 -7.61 0.34 -16.79
N PRO A 101 -8.43 -0.25 -17.69
CA PRO A 101 -9.78 -0.67 -17.34
C PRO A 101 -9.78 -1.70 -16.21
N MET A 102 -10.66 -1.52 -15.22
CA MET A 102 -10.80 -2.44 -14.09
C MET A 102 -11.01 -3.90 -14.53
N ALA A 103 -11.72 -4.11 -15.64
CA ALA A 103 -11.96 -5.43 -16.23
C ALA A 103 -10.71 -6.13 -16.77
N GLU A 104 -9.61 -5.40 -16.99
CA GLU A 104 -8.33 -5.93 -17.47
C GLU A 104 -7.34 -6.25 -16.36
N ILE A 105 -7.71 -5.98 -15.10
CA ILE A 105 -6.88 -6.29 -13.93
C ILE A 105 -7.13 -7.73 -13.51
N GLN A 106 -6.07 -8.50 -13.33
CA GLN A 106 -6.12 -9.83 -12.70
C GLN A 106 -5.72 -9.72 -11.22
N PRO A 107 -6.65 -9.97 -10.28
CA PRO A 107 -6.31 -10.00 -8.86
C PRO A 107 -5.36 -11.15 -8.51
N SER A 108 -4.39 -10.89 -7.65
CA SER A 108 -3.60 -11.91 -6.93
C SER A 108 -4.13 -12.20 -5.51
N GLN A 109 -5.39 -11.88 -5.24
CA GLN A 109 -6.07 -12.11 -3.95
C GLN A 109 -7.50 -12.56 -4.23
N PHE A 110 -8.11 -13.27 -3.27
CA PHE A 110 -9.45 -13.86 -3.45
C PHE A 110 -10.51 -13.18 -2.57
N TYR A 111 -10.13 -12.87 -1.33
CA TYR A 111 -11.05 -12.42 -0.30
C TYR A 111 -10.79 -10.96 0.06
N VAL A 112 -11.82 -10.23 0.49
CA VAL A 112 -11.72 -8.86 0.97
C VAL A 112 -12.32 -8.79 2.37
N ASP A 113 -11.55 -8.24 3.30
CA ASP A 113 -11.95 -8.02 4.68
C ASP A 113 -12.95 -6.86 4.82
N GLU A 114 -14.07 -7.09 5.51
CA GLU A 114 -15.14 -6.09 5.69
C GLU A 114 -14.68 -4.82 6.44
N ILE A 115 -13.76 -4.94 7.41
CA ILE A 115 -13.24 -3.80 8.19
C ILE A 115 -12.33 -2.95 7.30
N LYS A 116 -11.42 -3.59 6.57
CA LYS A 116 -10.55 -2.93 5.58
C LYS A 116 -11.37 -2.27 4.49
N LYS A 117 -12.43 -2.93 4.01
CA LYS A 117 -13.36 -2.36 3.03
C LYS A 117 -13.98 -1.06 3.53
N GLN A 118 -14.47 -1.02 4.77
CA GLN A 118 -15.06 0.19 5.35
C GLN A 118 -14.06 1.35 5.37
N ALA A 119 -12.84 1.12 5.89
CA ALA A 119 -11.81 2.15 5.93
C ALA A 119 -11.40 2.66 4.54
N VAL A 120 -11.30 1.75 3.57
CA VAL A 120 -10.95 2.07 2.18
C VAL A 120 -12.10 2.78 1.46
N SER A 121 -13.36 2.48 1.79
CA SER A 121 -14.52 3.15 1.21
C SER A 121 -14.58 4.63 1.55
N ASP A 122 -14.07 5.03 2.71
CA ASP A 122 -13.95 6.44 3.08
C ASP A 122 -12.82 7.19 2.34
N PHE A 123 -11.96 6.46 1.62
CA PHE A 123 -10.81 7.03 0.90
C PHE A 123 -11.01 7.02 -0.62
N VAL A 124 -11.51 5.91 -1.19
CA VAL A 124 -11.64 5.76 -2.65
C VAL A 124 -12.90 6.46 -3.14
N HIS A 125 -12.78 7.65 -3.74
CA HIS A 125 -13.93 8.39 -4.29
C HIS A 125 -13.94 8.43 -5.80
N THR A 126 -12.75 8.46 -6.40
CA THR A 126 -12.53 8.63 -7.84
C THR A 126 -11.46 7.66 -8.33
N GLU A 127 -11.28 7.56 -9.65
CA GLU A 127 -10.17 6.79 -10.23
C GLU A 127 -8.79 7.34 -9.81
N GLU A 128 -8.69 8.62 -9.41
CA GLU A 128 -7.43 9.24 -8.98
C GLU A 128 -6.95 8.77 -7.61
N ASP A 129 -7.86 8.23 -6.79
CA ASP A 129 -7.55 7.63 -5.49
C ASP A 129 -7.10 6.16 -5.64
N LEU A 130 -7.18 5.62 -6.85
CA LEU A 130 -6.95 4.22 -7.17
C LEU A 130 -5.65 4.07 -7.96
N ILE A 131 -4.53 4.05 -7.24
CA ILE A 131 -3.20 3.77 -7.80
C ILE A 131 -2.64 2.48 -7.18
N ILE A 132 -2.35 1.48 -8.02
CA ILE A 132 -1.93 0.14 -7.58
C ILE A 132 -0.62 -0.32 -8.22
N PRO A 133 0.19 -1.11 -7.50
CA PRO A 133 1.33 -1.81 -8.08
C PRO A 133 0.88 -2.97 -8.96
N LEU A 134 1.50 -3.11 -10.12
CA LEU A 134 1.23 -4.14 -11.12
C LEU A 134 2.48 -4.92 -11.49
N VAL A 135 2.29 -6.17 -11.89
CA VAL A 135 3.25 -6.92 -12.70
C VAL A 135 2.58 -7.40 -13.98
N ASN A 136 3.36 -7.48 -15.05
CA ASN A 136 2.90 -8.16 -16.25
C ASN A 136 3.20 -9.66 -16.14
N TRP A 137 2.18 -10.49 -16.33
CA TRP A 137 2.33 -11.94 -16.35
C TRP A 137 1.39 -12.54 -17.39
N GLU A 138 1.95 -13.26 -18.37
CA GLU A 138 1.20 -13.90 -19.46
C GLU A 138 0.24 -12.95 -20.20
N GLY A 139 0.62 -11.67 -20.33
CA GLY A 139 -0.21 -10.64 -20.98
C GLY A 139 -1.30 -10.05 -20.09
N HIS A 140 -1.39 -10.45 -18.82
CA HIS A 140 -2.31 -9.89 -17.83
C HIS A 140 -1.66 -8.79 -16.99
N ASN A 141 -2.45 -7.78 -16.63
CA ASN A 141 -2.10 -6.77 -15.63
C ASN A 141 -2.44 -7.32 -14.24
N VAL A 142 -1.48 -7.97 -13.58
CA VAL A 142 -1.72 -8.59 -12.27
C VAL A 142 -1.52 -7.55 -11.16
N SER A 143 -2.54 -7.33 -10.34
CA SER A 143 -2.43 -6.43 -9.18
C SER A 143 -1.65 -7.10 -8.06
N VAL A 144 -0.50 -6.52 -7.69
CA VAL A 144 0.38 -7.01 -6.61
C VAL A 144 -0.24 -6.73 -5.25
N ASP A 145 -0.87 -5.57 -5.10
CA ASP A 145 -1.58 -5.10 -3.91
C ASP A 145 -2.72 -4.16 -4.34
N GLY A 146 -3.53 -3.70 -3.38
CA GLY A 146 -4.65 -2.78 -3.61
C GLY A 146 -5.98 -3.47 -3.86
N HIS A 147 -6.10 -4.79 -3.64
CA HIS A 147 -7.31 -5.57 -3.96
C HIS A 147 -8.56 -5.05 -3.24
N THR A 148 -8.46 -4.57 -2.00
CA THR A 148 -9.61 -3.94 -1.33
C THR A 148 -10.01 -2.61 -1.97
N ARG A 149 -9.05 -1.80 -2.44
CA ARG A 149 -9.34 -0.55 -3.18
C ARG A 149 -10.02 -0.87 -4.51
N LEU A 150 -9.54 -1.89 -5.21
CA LEU A 150 -10.14 -2.41 -6.43
C LEU A 150 -11.58 -2.91 -6.21
N PHE A 151 -11.83 -3.65 -5.14
CA PHE A 151 -13.18 -4.12 -4.79
C PHE A 151 -14.14 -2.96 -4.50
N VAL A 152 -13.72 -2.01 -3.66
CA VAL A 152 -14.51 -0.80 -3.36
C VAL A 152 -14.78 0.01 -4.64
N ALA A 153 -13.78 0.15 -5.51
CA ALA A 153 -13.94 0.83 -6.79
C ALA A 153 -14.99 0.14 -7.68
N ALA A 154 -14.97 -1.20 -7.74
CA ALA A 154 -15.97 -1.99 -8.45
C ALA A 154 -17.38 -1.77 -7.90
N GLU A 155 -17.57 -1.77 -6.58
CA GLU A 155 -18.86 -1.48 -5.93
C GLU A 155 -19.36 -0.05 -6.21
N LYS A 156 -18.43 0.91 -6.31
CA LYS A 156 -18.72 2.32 -6.63
C LYS A 156 -18.91 2.57 -8.14
N GLY A 157 -18.78 1.55 -8.97
CA GLY A 157 -18.92 1.68 -10.42
C GLY A 157 -17.76 2.42 -11.10
N ILE A 158 -16.62 2.57 -10.44
CA ILE A 158 -15.40 3.12 -11.05
C ILE A 158 -14.87 2.10 -12.07
N GLN A 159 -14.64 2.58 -13.30
CA GLN A 159 -14.31 1.71 -14.44
C GLN A 159 -12.81 1.61 -14.74
N ASN A 160 -12.01 2.53 -14.20
CA ASN A 160 -10.57 2.59 -14.48
C ASN A 160 -9.76 2.74 -13.19
N VAL A 161 -8.52 2.29 -13.26
CA VAL A 161 -7.51 2.37 -12.23
C VAL A 161 -6.22 2.92 -12.85
N TYR A 162 -5.41 3.60 -12.06
CA TYR A 162 -4.01 3.86 -12.43
C TYR A 162 -3.12 2.76 -11.86
N GLY A 163 -2.19 2.28 -12.66
CA GLY A 163 -1.21 1.29 -12.26
C GLY A 163 0.21 1.79 -12.49
N PHE A 164 1.15 1.26 -11.72
CA PHE A 164 2.58 1.34 -12.03
C PHE A 164 3.18 -0.05 -12.01
N TYR A 165 4.08 -0.33 -12.94
CA TYR A 165 4.76 -1.63 -12.98
C TYR A 165 5.93 -1.64 -12.00
N THR A 166 5.98 -2.69 -11.18
CA THR A 166 7.01 -2.87 -10.15
C THR A 166 7.57 -4.29 -10.21
N GLU A 167 8.60 -4.56 -9.41
CA GLU A 167 9.11 -5.92 -9.20
C GLU A 167 8.34 -6.59 -8.06
N ALA A 168 7.99 -7.86 -8.24
CA ALA A 168 7.34 -8.65 -7.19
C ALA A 168 7.86 -10.09 -7.19
N GLY A 169 7.73 -10.76 -6.05
CA GLY A 169 8.12 -12.17 -5.93
C GLY A 169 7.22 -13.09 -6.75
N ASP A 170 7.73 -14.29 -7.07
CA ASP A 170 7.00 -15.29 -7.87
C ASP A 170 5.65 -15.69 -7.27
N TYR A 171 5.45 -15.49 -5.96
CA TYR A 171 4.17 -15.73 -5.28
C TYR A 171 2.99 -14.97 -5.90
N VAL A 172 3.22 -13.78 -6.47
CA VAL A 172 2.14 -13.00 -7.10
C VAL A 172 1.55 -13.76 -8.29
N ARG A 173 2.40 -14.46 -9.05
CA ARG A 173 1.99 -15.27 -10.21
C ARG A 173 1.25 -16.52 -9.76
N ASP A 174 1.78 -17.21 -8.75
CA ASP A 174 1.12 -18.40 -8.17
C ASP A 174 -0.26 -18.05 -7.61
N PHE A 175 -0.39 -16.89 -6.96
CA PHE A 175 -1.66 -16.40 -6.42
C PHE A 175 -2.63 -15.98 -7.52
N ALA A 176 -2.18 -15.29 -8.55
CA ALA A 176 -3.03 -14.94 -9.70
C ALA A 176 -3.54 -16.19 -10.44
N ALA A 177 -2.69 -17.21 -10.63
CA ALA A 177 -3.09 -18.48 -11.23
C ALA A 177 -4.17 -19.18 -10.39
N GLU A 178 -4.04 -19.15 -9.06
CA GLU A 178 -5.03 -19.69 -8.14
C GLU A 178 -6.34 -18.88 -8.14
N ALA A 179 -6.27 -17.55 -8.27
CA ALA A 179 -7.45 -16.68 -8.43
C ALA A 179 -8.26 -17.09 -9.67
N ILE A 180 -7.58 -17.30 -10.79
CA ILE A 180 -8.19 -17.74 -12.05
C ILE A 180 -8.88 -19.10 -11.89
N LYS A 181 -8.24 -20.08 -11.22
CA LYS A 181 -8.86 -21.39 -10.93
C LYS A 181 -10.14 -21.27 -10.10
N ARG A 182 -10.23 -20.24 -9.26
CA ARG A 182 -11.40 -19.89 -8.44
C ARG A 182 -12.43 -19.04 -9.18
N ASN A 183 -12.26 -18.81 -10.48
CA ASN A 183 -13.06 -17.91 -11.33
C ASN A 183 -13.01 -16.42 -10.91
N ILE A 184 -11.94 -16.01 -10.24
CA ILE A 184 -11.66 -14.61 -9.91
C ILE A 184 -10.72 -14.06 -10.99
N VAL A 185 -11.33 -13.63 -12.09
CA VAL A 185 -10.62 -13.15 -13.29
C VAL A 185 -10.62 -11.62 -13.42
N SER A 186 -11.27 -10.92 -12.50
CA SER A 186 -11.20 -9.47 -12.38
C SER A 186 -11.59 -9.02 -10.96
N PRO A 187 -11.40 -7.73 -10.59
CA PRO A 187 -11.82 -7.22 -9.29
C PRO A 187 -13.31 -7.38 -8.99
N TYR A 188 -14.15 -7.49 -10.03
CA TYR A 188 -15.60 -7.67 -9.90
C TYR A 188 -15.99 -9.02 -9.29
N GLN A 189 -15.07 -9.99 -9.23
CA GLN A 189 -15.31 -11.33 -8.66
C GLN A 189 -14.58 -11.55 -7.32
N LEU A 190 -13.94 -10.53 -6.75
CA LEU A 190 -13.41 -10.61 -5.39
C LEU A 190 -14.55 -10.84 -4.39
N ILE A 191 -14.27 -11.62 -3.33
CA ILE A 191 -15.29 -12.09 -2.39
C ILE A 191 -15.13 -11.35 -1.06
N GLU A 192 -16.10 -10.53 -0.68
CA GLU A 192 -16.16 -9.96 0.67
C GLU A 192 -16.46 -11.04 1.71
N VAL A 193 -15.73 -11.01 2.82
CA VAL A 193 -15.90 -11.92 3.96
C VAL A 193 -15.79 -11.15 5.28
N LYS A 194 -16.33 -11.74 6.35
CA LYS A 194 -16.18 -11.20 7.70
C LYS A 194 -14.72 -11.26 8.15
N HIS A 195 -14.34 -10.39 9.08
CA HIS A 195 -12.96 -10.33 9.58
C HIS A 195 -12.44 -11.70 10.07
N GLU A 196 -13.24 -12.41 10.89
CA GLU A 196 -12.88 -13.72 11.40
C GLU A 196 -12.72 -14.80 10.32
N ASP A 197 -13.42 -14.65 9.19
CA ASP A 197 -13.31 -15.56 8.05
C ASP A 197 -12.15 -15.16 7.13
N TYR A 198 -11.86 -13.87 7.01
CA TYR A 198 -10.69 -13.37 6.27
C TYR A 198 -9.40 -13.97 6.81
N GLU A 199 -9.21 -14.01 8.13
CA GLU A 199 -8.04 -14.63 8.74
C GLU A 199 -7.94 -16.13 8.41
N LYS A 200 -9.06 -16.86 8.52
CA LYS A 200 -9.10 -18.32 8.27
C LYS A 200 -8.96 -18.68 6.80
N LEU A 201 -9.38 -17.81 5.88
CA LEU A 201 -9.39 -18.10 4.45
C LEU A 201 -8.15 -17.52 3.75
N TRP A 202 -7.84 -16.25 3.99
CA TRP A 202 -6.75 -15.56 3.32
C TRP A 202 -5.41 -15.73 4.04
N PHE A 203 -5.33 -15.46 5.35
CA PHE A 203 -4.06 -15.62 6.05
C PHE A 203 -3.62 -17.08 6.09
N ALA A 204 -4.54 -18.02 6.34
CA ALA A 204 -4.22 -19.44 6.29
C ALA A 204 -3.71 -19.88 4.91
N PHE A 205 -4.29 -19.39 3.80
CA PHE A 205 -3.80 -19.68 2.46
C PHE A 205 -2.38 -19.14 2.24
N CYS A 206 -2.14 -17.89 2.65
CA CYS A 206 -0.80 -17.29 2.58
C CYS A 206 0.21 -18.08 3.41
N ASP A 207 -0.12 -18.41 4.65
CA ASP A 207 0.75 -19.16 5.57
C ASP A 207 1.07 -20.55 5.02
N GLU A 208 0.07 -21.27 4.50
CA GLU A 208 0.27 -22.58 3.87
C GLU A 208 1.18 -22.49 2.64
N TYR A 209 0.95 -21.48 1.78
CA TYR A 209 1.78 -21.26 0.61
C TYR A 209 3.23 -20.95 0.99
N PHE A 210 3.46 -20.01 1.91
CA PHE A 210 4.83 -19.62 2.29
C PHE A 210 5.54 -20.67 3.15
N SER A 211 4.81 -21.51 3.88
CA SER A 211 5.39 -22.62 4.66
C SER A 211 5.75 -23.84 3.81
N SER A 212 5.20 -23.95 2.59
CA SER A 212 5.44 -25.07 1.67
C SER A 212 6.53 -24.80 0.62
N LYS A 213 7.18 -23.63 0.68
CA LYS A 213 8.26 -23.20 -0.21
C LYS A 213 9.65 -23.38 0.41
#